data_AF-A0A1F9BGH2-F1
#
_entry.id   AF-A0A1F9BGH2-F1
#
_cell.length_a   1.000
_cell.length_b   1.000
_cell.length_c   1.000
_cell.angle_alpha   90.00
_cell.angle_beta   90.00
_cell.angle_gamma   90.00
#
_symmetry.space_group_name_H-M   'P 1'
#
loop_
_entity.id
_entity.type
_entity.pdbx_description
1 polymer ?
#
loop_
_entity_poly.entity_id
_entity_poly.type
_entity_poly.pdbx_seq_one_letter_code
_entity_poly.pdbx_strand_id
1 'polypeptide(L)'
;MLRQSYCGLCDDCQLGNREFLETVSRLKGLVETFRANYWTHCFPQEKGFSFEEFRKGLDWFLAHPECPGCKGGRGSEDCPIRLCAEGRHLEFCWQCPDLSPCDKFDFLLAEFPDVKSNLRRRQVKYKAQMHHRRLEPESK
;
A
#
# COMPACT_ATOMS: atom_id res chain seq x y z
N MET A 1 5.04 -12.76 2.73
CA MET A 1 4.97 -12.73 1.25
C MET A 1 5.26 -11.30 0.77
N LEU A 2 6.05 -11.08 -0.28
CA LEU A 2 6.30 -9.72 -0.79
C LEU A 2 5.02 -9.17 -1.43
N ARG A 3 4.62 -7.93 -1.08
CA ARG A 3 3.45 -7.29 -1.70
C ARG A 3 3.73 -7.07 -3.17
N GLN A 4 2.78 -7.45 -4.03
CA GLN A 4 2.93 -7.27 -5.47
C GLN A 4 1.92 -6.26 -6.01
N SER A 5 2.42 -5.28 -6.76
CA SER A 5 1.58 -4.28 -7.42
C SER A 5 2.10 -3.89 -8.80
N TYR A 6 1.23 -3.33 -9.64
CA TYR A 6 1.61 -2.79 -10.94
C TYR A 6 2.28 -1.42 -10.82
N CYS A 7 1.72 -0.55 -9.96
CA CYS A 7 2.13 0.85 -9.79
C CYS A 7 3.21 1.08 -8.71
N GLY A 8 3.61 0.05 -7.96
CA GLY A 8 4.55 0.18 -6.85
C GLY A 8 3.96 0.79 -5.57
N LEU A 9 2.70 1.26 -5.58
CA LEU A 9 2.10 1.92 -4.41
C LEU A 9 1.92 0.98 -3.21
N CYS A 10 1.68 -0.32 -3.45
CA CYS A 10 1.57 -1.28 -2.34
C CYS A 10 2.85 -1.42 -1.53
N ASP A 11 3.99 -0.96 -2.06
CA ASP A 11 5.28 -0.99 -1.38
C ASP A 11 5.36 0.09 -0.29
N ASP A 12 4.57 1.16 -0.41
CA ASP A 12 4.51 2.27 0.55
C ASP A 12 3.43 2.06 1.64
N CYS A 13 2.67 0.95 1.57
CA CYS A 13 1.61 0.64 2.52
C CYS A 13 2.17 0.23 3.90
N GLN A 14 1.68 0.88 4.97
CA GLN A 14 2.14 0.66 6.35
C GLN A 14 1.55 -0.58 7.03
N LEU A 15 0.58 -1.25 6.41
CA LEU A 15 0.07 -2.52 6.95
C LEU A 15 1.26 -3.47 7.16
N GLY A 16 1.29 -4.28 8.21
CA GLY A 16 2.40 -5.22 8.45
C GLY A 16 3.73 -4.58 8.83
N ASN A 17 3.85 -3.24 8.86
CA ASN A 17 5.04 -2.58 9.40
C ASN A 17 5.16 -2.94 10.89
N ARG A 18 6.35 -3.37 11.31
CA ARG A 18 6.60 -3.82 12.68
C ARG A 18 6.29 -2.74 13.71
N GLU A 19 6.79 -1.52 13.50
CA GLU A 19 6.58 -0.39 14.43
C GLU A 19 5.10 0.00 14.51
N PHE A 20 4.39 -0.02 13.38
CA PHE A 20 2.95 0.20 13.35
C PHE A 20 2.21 -0.85 14.20
N LEU A 21 2.48 -2.15 14.00
CA LEU A 21 1.82 -3.22 14.75
C LEU A 21 2.17 -3.21 16.24
N GLU A 22 3.42 -2.91 16.59
CA GLU A 22 3.85 -2.74 17.98
C GLU A 22 3.10 -1.58 18.66
N THR A 23 2.92 -0.48 17.93
CA THR A 23 2.17 0.68 18.42
C THR A 23 0.69 0.36 18.61
N VAL A 24 0.06 -0.34 17.65
CA VAL A 24 -1.34 -0.81 17.76
C VAL A 24 -1.51 -1.73 18.98
N SER A 25 -0.60 -2.68 19.17
CA SER A 25 -0.61 -3.60 20.31
C SER A 25 -0.50 -2.86 21.65
N ARG A 26 0.41 -1.90 21.74
CA ARG A 26 0.57 -1.06 22.94
C ARG A 26 -0.68 -0.22 23.22
N LEU A 27 -1.26 0.41 22.20
CA LEU A 27 -2.47 1.21 22.35
C LEU A 27 -3.64 0.35 22.84
N LYS A 28 -3.81 -0.86 22.30
CA LYS A 28 -4.82 -1.82 22.76
C LYS A 28 -4.70 -2.09 24.26
N GLY A 29 -3.50 -2.41 24.75
CA GLY A 29 -3.29 -2.66 26.19
C GLY A 29 -3.60 -1.45 27.08
N LEU A 30 -3.31 -0.24 26.62
CA LEU A 30 -3.66 0.99 27.34
C LEU A 30 -5.18 1.21 27.39
N VAL A 31 -5.87 0.99 26.27
CA VAL A 31 -7.34 1.14 26.16
C VAL A 31 -8.08 0.11 27.02
N GLU A 32 -7.57 -1.12 27.10
CA GLU A 32 -8.11 -2.16 27.99
C GLU A 32 -7.96 -1.77 29.46
N THR A 33 -6.81 -1.20 29.84
CA THR A 33 -6.55 -0.73 31.20
C THR A 33 -7.43 0.47 31.59
N PHE A 34 -7.74 1.34 30.62
CA PHE A 34 -8.60 2.50 30.83
C PHE A 34 -10.02 2.11 31.29
N ARG A 35 -10.47 0.86 31.08
CA ARG A 35 -11.85 0.40 31.41
C ARG A 35 -12.91 1.34 30.83
N ALA A 36 -12.78 1.68 29.55
CA ALA A 36 -13.58 2.70 28.87
C ALA A 36 -15.09 2.55 29.10
N ASN A 37 -15.62 1.32 29.15
CA ASN A 37 -17.03 1.03 29.41
C ASN A 37 -17.56 1.61 30.73
N TYR A 38 -16.69 1.80 31.72
CA TYR A 38 -17.05 2.42 32.99
C TYR A 38 -17.01 3.94 32.90
N TRP A 39 -16.01 4.51 32.23
CA TRP A 39 -15.79 5.96 32.17
C TRP A 39 -16.48 6.66 31.00
N THR A 40 -17.16 5.94 30.10
CA THR A 40 -17.84 6.52 28.93
C THR A 40 -18.83 7.62 29.30
N HIS A 41 -19.47 7.53 30.47
CA HIS A 41 -20.37 8.57 30.99
C HIS A 41 -19.67 9.90 31.35
N CYS A 42 -18.33 9.90 31.48
CA CYS A 42 -17.54 11.10 31.72
C CYS A 42 -17.22 11.89 30.44
N PHE A 43 -17.56 11.36 29.26
CA PHE A 43 -17.28 11.99 27.98
C PHE A 43 -18.54 12.55 27.32
N PRO A 44 -18.43 13.59 26.47
CA PRO A 44 -19.56 14.14 25.74
C PRO A 44 -20.19 13.08 24.83
N GLN A 45 -21.45 12.71 25.11
CA GLN A 45 -22.12 11.61 24.39
C GLN A 45 -22.46 11.97 22.93
N GLU A 46 -22.62 13.25 22.62
CA GLU A 46 -23.03 13.73 21.29
C GLU A 46 -21.86 13.92 20.30
N LYS A 47 -20.62 13.74 20.74
CA LYS A 47 -19.39 13.92 19.93
C LYS A 47 -18.41 12.75 20.09
N GLY A 48 -18.94 11.53 20.15
CA GLY A 48 -18.18 10.32 20.44
C GLY A 48 -18.08 9.31 19.29
N PHE A 49 -17.37 8.22 19.55
CA PHE A 49 -17.32 7.02 18.70
C PHE A 49 -17.56 5.78 19.57
N SER A 50 -17.88 4.65 18.93
CA SER A 50 -18.04 3.39 19.65
C SER A 50 -16.69 2.82 20.10
N PHE A 51 -16.47 2.77 21.42
CA PHE A 51 -15.29 2.10 22.00
C PHE A 51 -15.23 0.60 21.72
N GLU A 52 -16.38 -0.02 21.48
CA GLU A 52 -16.46 -1.43 21.08
C GLU A 52 -15.90 -1.59 19.66
N GLU A 53 -16.39 -0.79 18.71
CA GLU A 53 -15.91 -0.83 17.31
C GLU A 53 -14.44 -0.43 17.20
N PHE A 54 -14.00 0.53 18.03
CA PHE A 54 -12.59 0.89 18.08
C PHE A 54 -11.69 -0.28 18.52
N ARG A 55 -12.10 -1.03 19.56
CA ARG A 55 -11.36 -2.24 19.98
C ARG A 55 -11.34 -3.32 18.89
N LYS A 56 -12.48 -3.55 18.23
CA LYS A 56 -12.56 -4.46 17.07
C LYS A 56 -11.59 -4.02 15.97
N GLY A 57 -11.46 -2.72 15.73
CA GLY A 57 -10.49 -2.16 14.78
C GLY A 57 -9.04 -2.46 15.16
N LEU A 58 -8.66 -2.30 16.44
CA LEU A 58 -7.31 -2.64 16.92
C LEU A 58 -7.02 -4.14 16.75
N ASP A 59 -7.98 -5.00 17.11
CA ASP A 59 -7.86 -6.45 16.93
C ASP A 59 -7.74 -6.82 15.45
N TRP A 60 -8.50 -6.15 14.58
CA TRP A 60 -8.47 -6.38 13.15
C TRP A 60 -7.07 -6.13 12.55
N PHE A 61 -6.41 -5.02 12.92
CA PHE A 61 -5.06 -4.71 12.44
C PHE A 61 -4.03 -5.76 12.87
N LEU A 62 -4.14 -6.29 14.08
CA LEU A 62 -3.24 -7.31 14.61
C LEU A 62 -3.49 -8.68 13.98
N ALA A 63 -4.75 -9.00 13.66
CA ALA A 63 -5.14 -10.26 13.02
C ALA A 63 -4.89 -10.28 11.50
N HIS A 64 -4.83 -9.12 10.84
CA HIS A 64 -4.67 -9.01 9.39
C HIS A 64 -3.44 -8.17 9.00
N PRO A 65 -2.21 -8.53 9.43
CA PRO A 65 -1.01 -7.75 9.14
C PRO A 65 -0.53 -7.89 7.69
N GLU A 66 -1.08 -8.85 6.95
CA GLU A 66 -0.63 -9.19 5.60
C GLU A 66 -1.59 -8.70 4.51
N CYS A 67 -1.01 -8.27 3.39
CA CYS A 67 -1.74 -7.99 2.16
C CYS A 67 -0.88 -8.46 0.99
N PRO A 68 -1.37 -9.33 0.11
CA PRO A 68 -0.58 -9.84 -1.03
C PRO A 68 -0.38 -8.79 -2.13
N GLY A 69 -1.02 -7.61 -2.02
CA GLY A 69 -0.99 -6.55 -3.02
C GLY A 69 -1.98 -6.78 -4.16
N CYS A 70 -2.10 -5.81 -5.07
CA CYS A 70 -3.16 -5.83 -6.08
C CYS A 70 -3.02 -6.96 -7.11
N LYS A 71 -1.79 -7.41 -7.37
CA LYS A 71 -1.54 -8.62 -8.20
C LYS A 71 -1.95 -9.91 -7.50
N GLY A 72 -2.09 -9.89 -6.17
CA GLY A 72 -2.61 -11.00 -5.37
C GLY A 72 -4.12 -10.93 -5.12
N GLY A 73 -4.88 -10.21 -5.97
CA GLY A 73 -6.34 -10.10 -5.85
C GLY A 73 -6.79 -9.19 -4.72
N ARG A 74 -6.13 -8.03 -4.54
CA ARG A 74 -6.56 -6.96 -3.63
C ARG A 74 -6.70 -5.64 -4.38
N GLY A 75 -7.27 -4.64 -3.71
CA GLY A 75 -7.55 -3.34 -4.34
C GLY A 75 -8.72 -3.41 -5.31
N SER A 76 -9.00 -2.29 -5.97
CA SER A 76 -10.12 -2.20 -6.92
C SER A 76 -9.87 -3.04 -8.18
N GLU A 77 -10.89 -3.79 -8.60
CA GLU A 77 -10.90 -4.51 -9.89
C GLU A 77 -10.94 -3.54 -11.07
N ASP A 78 -11.62 -2.40 -10.91
CA ASP A 78 -11.75 -1.34 -11.92
C ASP A 78 -10.60 -0.33 -11.89
N CYS A 79 -9.46 -0.67 -11.27
CA CYS A 79 -8.31 0.23 -11.23
C CYS A 79 -7.75 0.46 -12.64
N PRO A 80 -7.77 1.70 -13.17
CA PRO A 80 -7.36 1.97 -14.55
C PRO A 80 -5.89 1.64 -14.81
N ILE A 81 -5.04 1.70 -13.78
CA ILE A 81 -3.63 1.34 -13.87
C ILE A 81 -3.47 -0.18 -14.00
N ARG A 82 -4.23 -0.96 -13.23
CA ARG A 82 -4.24 -2.43 -13.28
C ARG A 82 -4.69 -2.92 -14.65
N LEU A 83 -5.86 -2.47 -15.09
CA LEU A 83 -6.44 -2.85 -16.38
C LEU A 83 -5.50 -2.50 -17.56
N CYS A 84 -4.86 -1.33 -17.50
CA CYS A 84 -3.86 -0.92 -18.50
C CYS A 84 -2.62 -1.82 -18.49
N ALA A 85 -2.08 -2.15 -17.32
CA ALA A 85 -0.90 -3.00 -17.22
C ALA A 85 -1.19 -4.44 -17.69
N GLU A 86 -2.33 -5.01 -17.30
CA GLU A 86 -2.79 -6.32 -17.74
C GLU A 86 -3.01 -6.35 -19.27
N GLY A 87 -3.74 -5.38 -19.82
CA GLY A 87 -4.00 -5.30 -21.27
C GLY A 87 -2.76 -5.04 -22.12
N ARG A 88 -1.68 -4.51 -21.53
CA ARG A 88 -0.37 -4.33 -22.19
C ARG A 88 0.65 -5.42 -21.84
N HIS A 89 0.26 -6.43 -21.07
CA HIS A 89 1.15 -7.48 -20.57
C HIS A 89 2.40 -6.95 -19.85
N LEU A 90 2.24 -5.87 -19.09
CA LEU A 90 3.30 -5.28 -18.29
C LEU A 90 3.29 -5.91 -16.91
N GLU A 91 4.46 -6.42 -16.49
CA GLU A 91 4.63 -6.85 -15.12
C GLU A 91 4.59 -5.63 -14.19
N PHE A 92 5.23 -4.53 -14.56
CA PHE A 92 5.23 -3.31 -13.75
C PHE A 92 5.12 -2.05 -14.59
N CYS A 93 4.47 -1.01 -14.07
CA CYS A 93 4.28 0.24 -14.80
C CYS A 93 5.60 0.95 -15.14
N TRP A 94 6.70 0.71 -14.42
CA TRP A 94 8.01 1.27 -14.76
C TRP A 94 8.64 0.66 -16.02
N GLN A 95 8.14 -0.48 -16.49
CA GLN A 95 8.52 -1.07 -17.78
C GLN A 95 7.84 -0.37 -18.97
N CYS A 96 6.78 0.40 -18.71
CA CYS A 96 6.00 1.10 -19.74
C CYS A 96 6.80 2.25 -20.39
N PRO A 97 7.02 2.26 -21.71
CA PRO A 97 7.69 3.37 -22.39
C PRO A 97 6.93 4.70 -22.23
N ASP A 98 5.59 4.63 -22.12
CA ASP A 98 4.69 5.79 -22.04
C ASP A 98 4.41 6.24 -20.60
N LEU A 99 5.19 5.75 -19.61
CA LEU A 99 5.00 6.14 -18.20
C LEU A 99 5.09 7.66 -17.99
N SER A 100 6.09 8.29 -18.62
CA SER A 100 5.83 9.39 -19.55
C SER A 100 4.65 10.34 -19.29
N PRO A 101 3.82 10.47 -20.35
CA PRO A 101 2.60 11.25 -20.33
C PRO A 101 1.42 10.51 -19.68
N CYS A 102 1.60 9.33 -19.06
CA CYS A 102 0.49 8.55 -18.53
C CYS A 102 -0.32 9.31 -17.47
N ASP A 103 -1.61 9.48 -17.73
CA ASP A 103 -2.64 10.18 -16.93
C ASP A 103 -3.41 9.23 -15.98
N LYS A 104 -3.24 7.91 -16.13
CA LYS A 104 -3.96 6.91 -15.33
C LYS A 104 -3.66 6.98 -13.84
N PHE A 105 -2.67 7.77 -13.42
CA PHE A 105 -2.29 7.99 -12.03
C PHE A 105 -2.96 9.22 -11.41
N ASP A 106 -3.62 10.08 -12.20
CA ASP A 106 -4.04 11.41 -11.76
C ASP A 106 -4.98 11.37 -10.56
N PHE A 107 -5.86 10.36 -10.50
CA PHE A 107 -6.76 10.15 -9.36
C PHE A 107 -6.04 9.80 -8.04
N LEU A 108 -4.80 9.30 -8.10
CA LEU A 108 -3.99 8.97 -6.92
C LEU A 108 -3.11 10.13 -6.47
N LEU A 109 -2.83 11.11 -7.33
CA LEU A 109 -1.81 12.14 -7.05
C LEU A 109 -2.20 13.07 -5.90
N ALA A 110 -3.49 13.19 -5.58
CA ALA A 110 -3.96 13.98 -4.44
C ALA A 110 -3.47 13.38 -3.10
N GLU A 111 -3.53 12.06 -2.96
CA GLU A 111 -3.14 11.34 -1.73
C GLU A 111 -1.70 10.84 -1.77
N PHE A 112 -1.21 10.52 -2.97
CA PHE A 112 0.11 9.92 -3.20
C PHE A 112 0.90 10.71 -4.26
N PRO A 113 1.30 11.95 -3.97
CA PRO A 113 1.94 12.85 -4.94
C PRO A 113 3.24 12.28 -5.51
N ASP A 114 3.95 11.45 -4.72
CA ASP A 114 5.23 10.86 -5.11
C ASP A 114 5.12 9.56 -5.92
N VAL A 115 3.92 9.00 -6.14
CA VAL A 115 3.77 7.70 -6.81
C VAL A 115 4.40 7.71 -8.22
N LYS A 116 4.18 8.80 -8.98
CA LYS A 116 4.71 8.93 -10.34
C LYS A 116 6.21 9.18 -10.33
N SER A 117 6.73 9.99 -9.40
CA SER A 117 8.18 10.25 -9.27
C SER A 117 8.93 8.98 -8.84
N ASN A 118 8.37 8.18 -7.92
CA ASN A 118 8.86 6.87 -7.51
C ASN A 118 8.93 5.90 -8.71
N LEU A 119 7.87 5.82 -9.50
CA LEU A 119 7.84 5.00 -10.71
C LEU A 119 8.90 5.42 -11.74
N ARG A 120 9.12 6.73 -11.93
CA ARG A 120 10.19 7.21 -12.82
C ARG A 120 11.58 6.81 -12.33
N ARG A 121 11.85 6.92 -11.03
CA ARG A 121 13.11 6.47 -10.45
C ARG A 121 13.34 4.98 -10.71
N ARG A 122 12.31 4.15 -10.56
CA ARG A 122 12.37 2.70 -10.89
C ARG A 122 12.58 2.46 -12.38
N GLN A 123 11.94 3.25 -13.25
CA GLN A 123 12.09 3.14 -14.70
C GLN A 123 13.52 3.42 -15.18
N VAL A 124 14.19 4.44 -14.62
CA VAL A 124 15.59 4.73 -14.95
C VAL A 124 16.49 3.54 -14.57
N LYS A 125 16.32 2.98 -13.36
CA LYS A 125 17.06 1.79 -12.92
C LYS A 125 16.80 0.59 -13.83
N TYR A 126 15.54 0.35 -14.19
CA TYR A 126 15.16 -0.72 -15.12
C TYR A 126 15.82 -0.56 -16.49
N LYS A 127 15.77 0.65 -17.08
CA LYS A 127 16.42 0.93 -18.37
C LYS A 127 17.94 0.71 -18.33
N ALA A 128 18.60 1.13 -17.25
CA ALA A 128 20.03 0.89 -17.06
C ALA A 128 20.35 -0.62 -16.97
N GLN A 129 19.58 -1.39 -16.20
CA GLN A 129 19.72 -2.84 -16.11
C GLN A 129 19.54 -3.52 -17.47
N MET A 130 18.53 -3.11 -18.24
CA MET A 130 18.29 -3.63 -19.59
C MET A 130 19.41 -3.26 -20.57
N HIS A 131 20.02 -2.08 -20.42
CA HIS A 131 21.18 -1.69 -21.21
C HIS A 131 22.39 -2.58 -20.89
N HIS A 132 22.71 -2.78 -19.62
CA HIS A 132 23.83 -3.65 -19.21
C HIS A 132 23.66 -5.09 -19.70
N ARG A 133 22.47 -5.68 -19.55
CA ARG A 133 22.18 -7.05 -20.04
C ARG A 133 22.40 -7.24 -21.54
N ARG A 134 22.21 -6.18 -22.35
CA ARG A 134 22.46 -6.24 -23.79
C ARG A 134 23.95 -6.18 -24.15
N LEU A 135 24.77 -5.70 -23.23
CA LEU A 135 26.23 -5.61 -23.39
C LEU A 135 26.94 -6.86 -22.85
N GLU A 136 26.26 -7.68 -22.04
CA GLU A 136 26.80 -8.95 -21.58
C GLU A 136 26.97 -9.88 -22.79
N PRO A 137 28.19 -10.36 -23.06
CA PRO A 137 28.40 -11.32 -24.14
C PRO A 137 27.60 -12.58 -23.84
N GLU A 138 26.96 -13.16 -24.86
CA GLU A 138 26.32 -14.46 -24.74
C GLU A 138 27.37 -15.46 -24.24
N SER A 139 27.22 -15.93 -23.00
CA SER A 139 28.06 -17.00 -22.45
C SER A 139 27.80 -18.25 -23.28
N LYS A 140 28.75 -18.59 -24.16
CA LYS A 140 28.80 -19.89 -24.85
C LYS A 140 29.04 -21.03 -23.88
#